data_AF-A0A3D2YXN4-F1
#
_entry.id   AF-A0A3D2YXN4-F1
#
_cell.length_a   1.000
_cell.length_b   1.000
_cell.length_c   1.000
_cell.angle_alpha   90.00
_cell.angle_beta   90.00
_cell.angle_gamma   90.00
#
_symmetry.space_group_name_H-M   'P 1'
#
loop_
_entity.id
_entity.type
_entity.pdbx_description
1 polymer ?
#
loop_
_entity_poly.entity_id
_entity_poly.type
_entity_poly.pdbx_seq_one_letter_code
_entity_poly.pdbx_strand_id
1 'polypeptide(L)'
;MPEDFSFGFSVANDDQYLYVAVRIVDDILVLDTNPDPTELHTRAWMDDAVEIFIDGDHNHAPHARDSLGVEFNTGGEFSVVANGAVTSDQSGVPGRGDDPEAWTSAGSYGAKGPAYAAPWDSTTGGFKIEARLNYKIMGANVGPGSRIGFTISAHDDDDGGDRDVALYWKGFDQSAWRDESGWGDLILAPAPAANVAD
;
A
#
# COMPACT_ATOMS: atom_id res chain seq x y z
N MET A 1 13.78 2.46 -25.70
CA MET A 1 12.91 2.83 -24.59
C MET A 1 12.16 1.55 -24.26
N PRO A 2 12.45 0.86 -23.15
CA PRO A 2 11.29 0.44 -22.37
C PRO A 2 10.58 1.76 -21.97
N GLU A 3 9.29 2.03 -22.10
CA GLU A 3 8.10 1.26 -21.71
C GLU A 3 8.19 0.68 -20.29
N ASP A 4 9.10 1.20 -19.44
CA ASP A 4 9.54 0.52 -18.22
C ASP A 4 8.49 0.56 -17.12
N PHE A 5 8.06 1.72 -16.62
CA PHE A 5 7.27 1.76 -15.39
C PHE A 5 5.79 2.13 -15.58
N SER A 6 4.89 1.23 -15.18
CA SER A 6 3.46 1.53 -15.06
C SER A 6 2.80 0.69 -13.98
N PHE A 7 1.71 1.19 -13.40
CA PHE A 7 0.94 0.42 -12.44
C PHE A 7 -0.56 0.54 -12.67
N GLY A 8 -1.28 -0.52 -12.31
CA GLY A 8 -2.73 -0.56 -12.25
C GLY A 8 -3.17 -1.25 -10.98
N PHE A 9 -4.29 -0.81 -10.41
CA PHE A 9 -4.79 -1.37 -9.16
C PHE A 9 -6.29 -1.65 -9.22
N SER A 10 -6.76 -2.51 -8.33
CA SER A 10 -8.16 -2.79 -8.06
C SER A 10 -8.40 -2.82 -6.57
N VAL A 11 -9.59 -2.41 -6.16
CA VAL A 11 -10.00 -2.37 -4.76
C VAL A 11 -11.32 -3.11 -4.62
N ALA A 12 -11.43 -3.95 -3.60
CA ALA A 12 -12.63 -4.68 -3.24
C ALA A 12 -12.77 -4.71 -1.72
N ASN A 13 -13.96 -5.02 -1.20
CA ASN A 13 -14.18 -5.04 0.24
C ASN A 13 -15.23 -6.10 0.63
N ASP A 14 -15.09 -6.65 1.83
CA ASP A 14 -16.10 -7.50 2.46
C ASP A 14 -16.59 -6.87 3.78
N ASP A 15 -17.16 -7.66 4.69
CA ASP A 15 -17.70 -7.21 5.97
C ASP A 15 -16.61 -6.84 7.00
N GLN A 16 -15.36 -7.20 6.75
CA GLN A 16 -14.25 -7.03 7.71
C GLN A 16 -13.02 -6.32 7.12
N TYR A 17 -12.79 -6.44 5.82
CA TYR A 17 -11.54 -6.04 5.19
C TYR A 17 -11.74 -5.21 3.92
N LEU A 18 -10.78 -4.33 3.71
CA LEU A 18 -10.42 -3.77 2.41
C LEU A 18 -9.36 -4.66 1.76
N TYR A 19 -9.52 -4.92 0.47
CA TYR A 19 -8.56 -5.63 -0.38
C TYR A 19 -8.05 -4.69 -1.46
N VAL A 20 -6.73 -4.60 -1.61
CA VAL A 20 -6.06 -3.82 -2.65
C VAL A 20 -5.17 -4.77 -3.44
N ALA A 21 -5.37 -4.83 -4.75
CA ALA A 21 -4.54 -5.62 -5.66
C ALA A 21 -3.85 -4.69 -6.65
N VAL A 22 -2.55 -4.85 -6.83
CA VAL A 22 -1.70 -4.00 -7.66
C VAL A 22 -0.92 -4.86 -8.63
N ARG A 23 -0.86 -4.41 -9.88
CA ARG A 23 0.04 -4.93 -10.91
C ARG A 23 0.97 -3.80 -11.32
N ILE A 24 2.26 -4.07 -11.28
CA ILE A 24 3.31 -3.19 -11.77
C ILE A 24 3.93 -3.83 -13.01
N VAL A 25 4.21 -3.00 -14.00
CA VAL A 25 5.13 -3.28 -15.11
C VAL A 25 6.35 -2.43 -14.86
N ASP A 26 7.50 -3.06 -14.95
CA ASP A 26 8.81 -2.53 -14.63
C ASP A 26 9.82 -3.35 -15.44
N ASP A 27 10.96 -2.80 -15.85
CA ASP A 27 11.96 -3.54 -16.63
C ASP A 27 13.26 -3.85 -15.87
N ILE A 28 13.50 -3.21 -14.74
CA ILE A 28 14.57 -3.51 -13.78
C ILE A 28 13.92 -3.73 -12.42
N LEU A 29 14.61 -4.46 -11.53
CA LEU A 29 14.17 -4.57 -10.15
C LEU A 29 15.37 -4.39 -9.23
N VAL A 30 15.34 -3.36 -8.40
CA VAL A 30 16.36 -3.03 -7.42
C VAL A 30 15.77 -3.00 -6.01
N LEU A 31 16.50 -3.63 -5.09
CA LEU A 31 16.06 -3.97 -3.73
C LEU A 31 17.23 -3.81 -2.75
N ASP A 32 18.09 -2.84 -3.00
CA ASP A 32 19.36 -2.70 -2.28
C ASP A 32 19.18 -1.95 -0.95
N THR A 33 18.15 -1.10 -0.84
CA THR A 33 17.81 -0.40 0.40
C THR A 33 17.11 -1.32 1.38
N ASN A 34 16.19 -2.17 0.93
CA ASN A 34 15.42 -3.11 1.74
C ASN A 34 15.66 -4.56 1.28
N PRO A 35 16.89 -5.10 1.40
CA PRO A 35 17.23 -6.43 0.88
C PRO A 35 16.66 -7.60 1.72
N ASP A 36 16.24 -7.36 2.96
CA ASP A 36 15.67 -8.38 3.83
C ASP A 36 14.14 -8.46 3.66
N PRO A 37 13.59 -9.53 3.05
CA PRO A 37 12.15 -9.68 2.82
C PRO A 37 11.34 -9.84 4.12
N THR A 38 11.99 -9.96 5.28
CA THR A 38 11.35 -10.05 6.60
C THR A 38 11.29 -8.73 7.36
N GLU A 39 11.84 -7.65 6.79
CA GLU A 39 11.84 -6.32 7.40
C GLU A 39 10.41 -5.76 7.53
N LEU A 40 10.14 -5.11 8.68
CA LEU A 40 8.86 -4.48 9.03
C LEU A 40 8.94 -2.94 9.12
N HIS A 41 10.11 -2.38 8.86
CA HIS A 41 10.46 -0.96 9.04
C HIS A 41 11.20 -0.43 7.81
N THR A 42 10.73 -0.82 6.63
CA THR A 42 11.38 -0.49 5.37
C THR A 42 11.34 1.00 5.07
N ARG A 43 12.28 1.44 4.24
CA ARG A 43 12.20 2.71 3.52
C ARG A 43 11.63 2.42 2.13
N ALA A 44 10.43 1.82 2.11
CA ALA A 44 9.85 1.22 0.91
C ALA A 44 9.88 2.15 -0.30
N TRP A 45 9.72 3.47 -0.08
CA TRP A 45 9.76 4.45 -1.14
C TRP A 45 11.08 4.56 -1.90
N MET A 46 12.15 3.88 -1.48
CA MET A 46 13.46 3.91 -2.13
C MET A 46 13.71 2.76 -3.08
N ASP A 47 12.97 1.66 -2.95
CA ASP A 47 13.07 0.47 -3.80
C ASP A 47 11.77 0.32 -4.62
N ASP A 48 11.71 -0.72 -5.48
CA ASP A 48 10.48 -1.08 -6.19
C ASP A 48 9.39 -1.51 -5.22
N ALA A 49 8.38 -0.66 -5.08
CA ALA A 49 7.41 -0.78 -4.00
C ALA A 49 6.05 -0.19 -4.34
N VAL A 50 5.09 -0.56 -3.51
CA VAL A 50 3.75 0.04 -3.45
C VAL A 50 3.56 0.67 -2.09
N GLU A 51 2.98 1.86 -2.04
CA GLU A 51 2.48 2.46 -0.80
C GLU A 51 0.95 2.62 -0.89
N ILE A 52 0.23 2.14 0.12
CA ILE A 52 -1.22 2.25 0.23
C ILE A 52 -1.54 3.22 1.36
N PHE A 53 -2.36 4.23 1.08
CA PHE A 53 -2.70 5.27 2.02
C PHE A 53 -4.20 5.31 2.31
N ILE A 54 -4.56 5.27 3.59
CA ILE A 54 -5.94 5.31 4.08
C ILE A 54 -6.14 6.56 4.93
N ASP A 55 -7.17 7.36 4.67
CA ASP A 55 -7.68 8.40 5.59
C ASP A 55 -9.03 7.89 6.13
N GLY A 56 -9.02 7.38 7.35
CA GLY A 56 -10.12 6.60 7.92
C GLY A 56 -11.30 7.43 8.43
N ASP A 57 -11.02 8.63 8.96
CA ASP A 57 -12.06 9.55 9.43
C ASP A 57 -12.56 10.50 8.33
N HIS A 58 -11.95 10.41 7.14
CA HIS A 58 -12.34 11.09 5.91
C HIS A 58 -12.31 12.62 6.04
N ASN A 59 -11.35 13.14 6.78
CA ASN A 59 -11.27 14.56 7.08
C ASN A 59 -10.42 15.36 6.08
N HIS A 60 -9.68 14.67 5.18
CA HIS A 60 -8.78 15.27 4.19
C HIS A 60 -7.77 16.26 4.80
N ALA A 61 -7.20 15.91 5.95
CA ALA A 61 -6.32 16.79 6.69
C ALA A 61 -5.03 17.13 5.91
N PRO A 62 -4.66 18.41 5.82
CA PRO A 62 -3.38 18.81 5.26
C PRO A 62 -2.26 18.57 6.28
N HIS A 63 -1.14 18.01 5.84
CA HIS A 63 0.02 17.71 6.69
C HIS A 63 -0.29 16.76 7.86
N ALA A 64 -1.24 15.86 7.65
CA ALA A 64 -1.71 14.89 8.61
C ALA A 64 -0.67 13.81 8.96
N ARG A 65 0.52 13.74 8.36
CA ARG A 65 1.41 12.58 8.63
C ARG A 65 2.77 13.00 9.09
N ASP A 66 3.26 12.17 9.99
CA ASP A 66 4.62 12.11 10.51
C ASP A 66 5.18 13.36 11.24
N SER A 67 6.52 13.41 11.29
CA SER A 67 7.51 13.77 12.30
C SER A 67 7.48 15.20 12.85
N LEU A 68 6.31 15.83 12.84
CA LEU A 68 5.63 16.43 14.00
C LEU A 68 4.43 17.32 13.56
N GLY A 69 3.77 16.94 12.46
CA GLY A 69 2.53 17.56 11.97
C GLY A 69 1.24 16.82 12.32
N VAL A 70 1.36 15.56 12.76
CA VAL A 70 0.41 14.63 13.42
C VAL A 70 -1.08 14.77 13.06
N GLU A 71 -1.54 13.90 12.19
CA GLU A 71 -2.84 13.22 12.28
C GLU A 71 -2.86 11.83 11.60
N PHE A 72 -2.83 10.79 12.42
CA PHE A 72 -3.33 9.47 12.03
C PHE A 72 -4.61 9.17 12.84
N ASN A 73 -5.77 9.73 12.49
CA ASN A 73 -7.03 9.28 13.11
C ASN A 73 -7.61 8.12 12.30
N THR A 74 -6.97 6.99 12.60
CA THR A 74 -7.13 5.65 12.05
C THR A 74 -6.92 5.55 10.55
N GLY A 75 -6.20 6.49 9.95
CA GLY A 75 -5.60 6.36 8.63
C GLY A 75 -4.09 6.22 8.68
N GLY A 76 -3.46 5.58 7.70
CA GLY A 76 -2.03 5.26 7.73
C GLY A 76 -1.45 4.83 6.38
N GLU A 77 -0.12 4.80 6.30
CA GLU A 77 0.65 4.26 5.18
C GLU A 77 0.89 2.77 5.45
N PHE A 78 0.68 1.96 4.42
CA PHE A 78 0.93 0.53 4.41
C PHE A 78 1.68 0.18 3.14
N SER A 79 2.98 -0.05 3.27
CA SER A 79 3.88 -0.14 2.13
C SER A 79 4.47 -1.53 2.02
N VAL A 80 4.63 -2.01 0.79
CA VAL A 80 5.10 -3.34 0.45
C VAL A 80 6.14 -3.22 -0.65
N VAL A 81 7.36 -3.62 -0.34
CA VAL A 81 8.47 -3.74 -1.31
C VAL A 81 8.25 -4.99 -2.16
N ALA A 82 8.76 -5.04 -3.39
CA ALA A 82 8.58 -6.18 -4.30
C ALA A 82 9.14 -7.51 -3.75
N ASN A 83 9.97 -7.47 -2.71
CA ASN A 83 10.43 -8.66 -1.99
C ASN A 83 9.52 -9.13 -0.84
N GLY A 84 8.46 -8.39 -0.53
CA GLY A 84 7.54 -8.67 0.57
C GLY A 84 7.96 -8.10 1.92
N ALA A 85 9.06 -7.35 1.98
CA ALA A 85 9.35 -6.47 3.11
C ALA A 85 8.29 -5.36 3.18
N VAL A 86 8.01 -4.87 4.38
CA VAL A 86 6.88 -3.95 4.60
C VAL A 86 7.22 -2.84 5.57
N THR A 87 6.42 -1.78 5.55
CA THR A 87 6.33 -0.83 6.66
C THR A 87 4.90 -0.39 6.89
N SER A 88 4.61 -0.08 8.15
CA SER A 88 3.40 0.63 8.56
C SER A 88 3.74 1.72 9.59
N ASP A 89 5.00 2.15 9.64
CA ASP A 89 5.49 3.06 10.69
C ASP A 89 4.81 4.43 10.65
N GLN A 90 4.36 4.84 9.47
CA GLN A 90 3.54 6.05 9.26
C GLN A 90 2.05 5.71 9.28
N SER A 91 1.58 5.04 10.33
CA SER A 91 0.18 4.69 10.52
C SER A 91 -0.26 4.71 11.99
N GLY A 92 -1.57 4.55 12.21
CA GLY A 92 -2.11 4.26 13.54
C GLY A 92 -1.74 2.88 14.11
N VAL A 93 -1.06 2.03 13.35
CA VAL A 93 -0.65 0.65 13.74
C VAL A 93 0.81 0.36 13.37
N PRO A 94 1.79 1.09 13.91
CA PRO A 94 3.20 0.99 13.50
C PRO A 94 3.84 -0.38 13.78
N GLY A 95 4.84 -0.73 12.98
CA GLY A 95 5.59 -1.99 13.08
C GLY A 95 4.74 -3.25 12.88
N ARG A 96 3.66 -3.17 12.10
CA ARG A 96 2.83 -4.32 11.73
C ARG A 96 3.12 -4.77 10.31
N GLY A 97 3.10 -6.09 10.13
CA GLY A 97 3.17 -6.80 8.86
C GLY A 97 2.85 -8.27 9.13
N ASP A 98 2.21 -8.94 8.16
CA ASP A 98 1.69 -10.31 8.33
C ASP A 98 0.78 -10.49 9.57
N ASP A 99 0.11 -9.43 10.00
CA ASP A 99 -0.79 -9.42 11.17
C ASP A 99 -2.25 -9.49 10.70
N PRO A 100 -2.94 -10.65 10.81
CA PRO A 100 -4.32 -10.78 10.35
C PRO A 100 -5.32 -9.91 11.12
N GLU A 101 -4.96 -9.40 12.32
CA GLU A 101 -5.81 -8.48 13.06
C GLU A 101 -5.66 -7.03 12.60
N ALA A 102 -4.56 -6.71 11.91
CA ALA A 102 -4.28 -5.39 11.36
C ALA A 102 -4.27 -5.43 9.82
N TRP A 103 -3.19 -5.92 9.22
CA TRP A 103 -3.05 -6.04 7.79
C TRP A 103 -2.03 -7.12 7.39
N THR A 104 -2.24 -7.69 6.21
CA THR A 104 -1.36 -8.71 5.61
C THR A 104 -1.11 -8.39 4.15
N SER A 105 0.07 -8.72 3.64
CA SER A 105 0.38 -8.64 2.20
C SER A 105 0.80 -9.98 1.63
N ALA A 106 0.57 -10.14 0.34
CA ALA A 106 1.14 -11.20 -0.49
C ALA A 106 1.56 -10.58 -1.83
N GLY A 107 2.32 -11.31 -2.63
CA GLY A 107 2.69 -10.82 -3.95
C GLY A 107 3.25 -11.91 -4.83
N SER A 108 3.80 -11.50 -5.97
CA SER A 108 4.54 -12.42 -6.85
C SER A 108 5.67 -13.10 -6.08
N TYR A 109 6.23 -12.43 -5.06
CA TYR A 109 7.26 -12.93 -4.16
C TYR A 109 6.97 -14.32 -3.58
N GLY A 110 8.00 -15.17 -3.56
CA GLY A 110 7.92 -16.50 -2.94
C GLY A 110 7.83 -16.44 -1.41
N ALA A 111 7.92 -17.59 -0.75
CA ALA A 111 7.99 -17.64 0.71
C ALA A 111 9.21 -16.85 1.22
N LYS A 112 8.98 -15.93 2.17
CA LYS A 112 10.01 -15.08 2.78
C LYS A 112 11.13 -15.95 3.38
N GLY A 113 12.39 -15.73 2.98
CA GLY A 113 13.53 -16.50 3.48
C GLY A 113 14.91 -16.07 2.94
N PRO A 114 16.02 -16.51 3.54
CA PRO A 114 17.38 -16.00 3.32
C PRO A 114 18.01 -16.31 1.95
N ALA A 115 17.25 -16.87 1.01
CA ALA A 115 17.63 -17.06 -0.38
C ALA A 115 16.51 -16.53 -1.27
N TYR A 116 16.32 -15.22 -1.22
CA TYR A 116 15.28 -14.53 -1.97
C TYR A 116 15.89 -13.93 -3.24
N ALA A 117 15.53 -14.49 -4.39
CA ALA A 117 15.53 -13.75 -5.66
C ALA A 117 14.09 -13.36 -5.88
N ALA A 118 13.79 -12.07 -6.00
CA ALA A 118 12.46 -11.66 -6.37
C ALA A 118 12.04 -12.42 -7.63
N PRO A 119 10.83 -12.98 -7.69
CA PRO A 119 10.31 -13.62 -8.89
C PRO A 119 9.99 -12.50 -9.88
N TRP A 120 11.06 -12.00 -10.46
CA TRP A 120 11.08 -11.14 -11.60
C TRP A 120 10.84 -12.02 -12.81
N ASP A 121 9.67 -11.91 -13.41
CA ASP A 121 9.50 -12.44 -14.75
C ASP A 121 10.15 -11.47 -15.72
N SER A 122 11.44 -11.66 -16.00
CA SER A 122 12.18 -10.89 -17.01
C SER A 122 11.59 -10.99 -18.42
N THR A 123 10.58 -11.84 -18.63
CA THR A 123 9.85 -12.00 -19.88
C THR A 123 8.62 -11.10 -19.94
N THR A 124 7.95 -10.85 -18.81
CA THR A 124 6.75 -10.01 -18.74
C THR A 124 6.96 -8.66 -18.07
N GLY A 125 8.13 -8.46 -17.43
CA GLY A 125 8.55 -7.20 -16.82
C GLY A 125 7.54 -6.71 -15.80
N GLY A 126 7.21 -7.50 -14.78
CA GLY A 126 6.22 -7.04 -13.81
C GLY A 126 5.98 -7.94 -12.62
N PHE A 127 5.56 -7.32 -11.52
CA PHE A 127 5.21 -7.98 -10.27
C PHE A 127 3.81 -7.58 -9.80
N LYS A 128 3.28 -8.35 -8.85
CA LYS A 128 1.97 -8.13 -8.27
C LYS A 128 2.08 -8.08 -6.76
N ILE A 129 1.28 -7.22 -6.15
CA ILE A 129 1.13 -7.11 -4.71
C ILE A 129 -0.37 -7.13 -4.39
N GLU A 130 -0.74 -7.87 -3.37
CA GLU A 130 -2.06 -7.86 -2.78
C GLU A 130 -1.93 -7.51 -1.30
N ALA A 131 -2.78 -6.61 -0.82
CA ALA A 131 -2.88 -6.23 0.58
C ALA A 131 -4.31 -6.43 1.06
N ARG A 132 -4.44 -6.92 2.30
CA ARG A 132 -5.71 -7.03 3.02
C ARG A 132 -5.57 -6.22 4.30
N LEU A 133 -6.44 -5.23 4.49
CA LEU A 133 -6.43 -4.31 5.62
C LEU A 133 -7.74 -4.43 6.40
N ASN A 134 -7.66 -4.65 7.71
CA ASN A 134 -8.83 -4.79 8.56
C ASN A 134 -9.45 -3.41 8.85
N TYR A 135 -10.77 -3.24 8.73
CA TYR A 135 -11.41 -1.94 9.03
C TYR A 135 -11.14 -1.44 10.46
N LYS A 136 -10.82 -2.33 11.40
CA LYS A 136 -10.45 -1.94 12.77
C LYS A 136 -9.27 -0.98 12.83
N ILE A 137 -8.36 -1.02 11.85
CA ILE A 137 -7.23 -0.09 11.78
C ILE A 137 -7.63 1.23 11.12
N MET A 138 -8.78 1.24 10.42
CA MET A 138 -9.35 2.37 9.69
C MET A 138 -10.25 3.27 10.54
N GLY A 139 -10.71 2.75 11.68
CA GLY A 139 -11.53 3.49 12.65
C GLY A 139 -12.69 2.66 13.15
N ALA A 140 -13.13 2.92 14.38
CA ALA A 140 -14.18 2.11 15.04
C ALA A 140 -15.53 2.12 14.28
N ASN A 141 -15.76 3.12 13.43
CA ASN A 141 -16.99 3.27 12.64
C ASN A 141 -16.79 2.99 11.14
N VAL A 142 -15.60 2.56 10.72
CA VAL A 142 -15.35 2.20 9.32
C VAL A 142 -15.85 0.78 9.07
N GLY A 143 -16.59 0.61 7.98
CA GLY A 143 -17.13 -0.68 7.55
C GLY A 143 -17.84 -0.56 6.21
N PRO A 144 -18.56 -1.62 5.79
CA PRO A 144 -19.29 -1.60 4.52
C PRO A 144 -20.24 -0.41 4.40
N GLY A 145 -20.18 0.30 3.27
CA GLY A 145 -20.95 1.52 3.01
C GLY A 145 -20.31 2.82 3.52
N SER A 146 -19.22 2.76 4.29
CA SER A 146 -18.48 3.96 4.68
C SER A 146 -17.78 4.61 3.49
N ARG A 147 -17.53 5.92 3.62
CA ARG A 147 -16.62 6.68 2.74
C ARG A 147 -15.34 6.93 3.53
N ILE A 148 -14.20 6.68 2.90
CA ILE A 148 -12.87 6.94 3.44
C ILE A 148 -12.03 7.69 2.40
N GLY A 149 -11.00 8.42 2.84
CA GLY A 149 -9.99 8.95 1.93
C GLY A 149 -9.01 7.84 1.54
N PHE A 150 -8.52 7.89 0.30
CA PHE A 150 -7.66 6.85 -0.26
C PHE A 150 -6.69 7.42 -1.29
N THR A 151 -5.45 6.96 -1.23
CA THR A 151 -4.57 6.97 -2.41
C THR A 151 -3.60 5.79 -2.39
N ILE A 152 -2.90 5.62 -3.50
CA ILE A 152 -1.93 4.56 -3.72
C ILE A 152 -0.82 5.06 -4.65
N SER A 153 0.40 4.63 -4.39
CA SER A 153 1.57 4.89 -5.24
C SER A 153 2.33 3.63 -5.61
N ALA A 154 3.10 3.74 -6.69
CA ALA A 154 4.11 2.78 -7.11
C ALA A 154 5.44 3.50 -7.33
N HIS A 155 6.53 2.84 -6.92
CA HIS A 155 7.90 3.36 -6.84
C HIS A 155 8.82 2.46 -7.65
N ASP A 156 9.86 3.07 -8.20
CA ASP A 156 10.76 2.54 -9.22
C ASP A 156 12.20 2.97 -8.89
N ASP A 157 13.11 2.01 -8.79
CA ASP A 157 14.56 2.20 -8.64
C ASP A 157 15.31 1.35 -9.67
N ASP A 158 15.97 2.01 -10.63
CA ASP A 158 16.69 1.34 -11.70
C ASP A 158 18.20 1.21 -11.42
N ASP A 159 18.75 2.06 -10.54
CA ASP A 159 20.20 2.28 -10.44
C ASP A 159 20.83 1.96 -9.07
N GLY A 160 20.02 1.57 -8.09
CA GLY A 160 20.46 1.29 -6.71
C GLY A 160 20.79 2.57 -5.95
N GLY A 161 20.09 3.63 -6.30
CA GLY A 161 20.24 4.98 -5.77
C GLY A 161 19.10 5.35 -4.85
N ASP A 162 18.63 6.60 -4.97
CA ASP A 162 17.31 6.96 -4.46
C ASP A 162 16.30 6.68 -5.59
N ARG A 163 15.05 6.37 -5.26
CA ARG A 163 13.95 6.21 -6.24
C ARG A 163 13.98 7.19 -7.42
N ASP A 164 13.86 6.64 -8.62
CA ASP A 164 13.80 7.35 -9.90
C ASP A 164 12.40 7.89 -10.21
N VAL A 165 11.36 7.06 -10.05
CA VAL A 165 9.97 7.41 -10.39
C VAL A 165 9.00 7.11 -9.25
N ALA A 166 8.00 8.00 -9.10
CA ALA A 166 6.83 7.76 -8.24
C ALA A 166 5.55 8.11 -8.98
N LEU A 167 4.69 7.12 -9.18
CA LEU A 167 3.37 7.31 -9.76
C LEU A 167 2.32 7.26 -8.65
N TYR A 168 1.36 8.19 -8.66
CA TYR A 168 0.26 8.26 -7.71
C TYR A 168 -1.08 8.22 -8.44
N TRP A 169 -2.11 7.61 -7.86
CA TRP A 169 -3.48 7.75 -8.37
C TRP A 169 -4.01 9.18 -8.17
N LYS A 170 -3.88 9.69 -6.94
CA LYS A 170 -4.31 11.02 -6.49
C LYS A 170 -3.31 11.54 -5.47
N GLY A 171 -3.06 12.83 -5.43
CA GLY A 171 -2.18 13.44 -4.43
C GLY A 171 -1.31 14.54 -5.01
N PHE A 172 -0.52 15.16 -4.15
CA PHE A 172 0.46 16.17 -4.52
C PHE A 172 1.85 15.55 -4.51
N ASP A 173 2.61 15.81 -5.57
CA ASP A 173 3.99 15.36 -5.67
C ASP A 173 4.81 15.83 -4.44
N GLN A 174 5.72 14.97 -4.01
CA GLN A 174 6.56 15.06 -2.81
C GLN A 174 5.85 15.23 -1.45
N SER A 175 4.51 15.32 -1.42
CA SER A 175 3.74 15.46 -0.18
C SER A 175 2.59 14.47 -0.05
N ALA A 176 2.36 13.60 -1.03
CA ALA A 176 1.27 12.62 -1.02
C ALA A 176 1.28 11.72 0.22
N TRP A 177 2.44 11.44 0.80
CA TRP A 177 2.61 10.66 2.01
C TRP A 177 2.13 11.36 3.29
N ARG A 178 1.82 12.67 3.26
CA ARG A 178 1.32 13.45 4.42
C ARG A 178 0.16 14.39 4.16
N ASP A 179 -0.21 14.62 2.91
CA ASP A 179 -1.23 15.60 2.55
C ASP A 179 -2.47 14.91 1.98
N GLU A 180 -3.42 14.64 2.87
CA GLU A 180 -4.64 13.91 2.56
C GLU A 180 -5.64 14.76 1.77
N SER A 181 -5.43 16.08 1.71
CA SER A 181 -6.27 17.00 0.95
C SER A 181 -6.19 16.78 -0.57
N GLY A 182 -5.13 16.10 -1.04
CA GLY A 182 -4.98 15.71 -2.44
C GLY A 182 -5.55 14.33 -2.78
N TRP A 183 -5.98 13.56 -1.78
CA TRP A 183 -6.43 12.18 -1.95
C TRP A 183 -7.84 12.08 -2.52
N GLY A 184 -8.20 10.90 -3.02
CA GLY A 184 -9.54 10.63 -3.52
C GLY A 184 -10.45 10.05 -2.45
N ASP A 185 -11.73 9.94 -2.80
CA ASP A 185 -12.73 9.25 -1.98
C ASP A 185 -12.87 7.80 -2.44
N LEU A 186 -12.75 6.86 -1.51
CA LEU A 186 -13.15 5.48 -1.70
C LEU A 186 -14.47 5.22 -1.00
N ILE A 187 -15.46 4.76 -1.77
CA ILE A 187 -16.79 4.39 -1.25
C ILE A 187 -16.84 2.87 -1.14
N LEU A 188 -16.90 2.37 0.08
CA LEU A 188 -16.97 0.93 0.34
C LEU A 188 -18.34 0.40 -0.06
N ALA A 189 -18.36 -0.76 -0.73
CA ALA A 189 -19.61 -1.43 -1.05
C ALA A 189 -20.35 -1.76 0.25
N PRO A 190 -21.69 -1.63 0.27
CA PRO A 190 -22.48 -2.05 1.43
C PRO A 190 -22.34 -3.55 1.64
N ALA A 191 -22.59 -4.00 2.87
CA ALA A 191 -22.67 -5.43 3.14
C ALA A 191 -23.73 -6.06 2.22
N PRO A 192 -23.49 -7.27 1.68
CA PRO A 192 -24.52 -7.98 0.94
C PRO A 192 -25.79 -8.04 1.78
N ALA A 193 -26.94 -7.77 1.17
CA ALA A 193 -28.21 -7.94 1.87
C ALA A 193 -28.26 -9.37 2.42
N ALA A 194 -28.55 -9.52 3.73
CA ALA A 194 -28.76 -10.83 4.30
C ALA A 194 -29.85 -11.52 3.47
N ASN A 195 -29.54 -12.67 2.88
CA ASN A 195 -30.55 -13.47 2.19
C ASN A 195 -31.63 -13.80 3.22
N VAL A 196 -32.77 -13.11 3.13
CA VAL A 196 -33.96 -13.51 3.85
C VAL A 196 -34.39 -14.80 3.18
N ALA A 197 -34.14 -15.92 3.85
CA ALA A 197 -34.72 -17.18 3.44
C ALA A 197 -36.25 -17.04 3.58
N ASP A 198 -36.95 -17.05 2.45
CA ASP A 198 -38.41 -17.21 2.38
C ASP A 198 -38.85 -18.59 2.88
#